data_AF-A0A366C1W5-F1
#
_entry.id   AF-A0A366C1W5-F1
#
_cell.length_a   1.000
_cell.length_b   1.000
_cell.length_c   1.000
_cell.angle_alpha   90.00
_cell.angle_beta   90.00
_cell.angle_gamma   90.00
#
_symmetry.space_group_name_H-M   'P 1'
#
loop_
_entity.id
_entity.type
_entity.pdbx_description
1 polymer ?
#
loop_
_entity_poly.entity_id
_entity_poly.type
_entity_poly.pdbx_seq_one_letter_code
_entity_poly.pdbx_strand_id
1 'polypeptide(L)'
;MEKSCRKCSRSGGGQMDRERAWFASLMWRAFPEATSEHELATLVAEVLTTDRVPVHPRTVRNWLRCENAPGFHYTLRILALAGAERVFEILDPEVRT
;
A
#
# COMPACT_ATOMS: atom_id res chain seq x y z
N MET A 1 -2.40 -8.17 17.32
CA MET A 1 -3.66 -8.42 16.58
C MET A 1 -3.40 -8.17 15.11
N GLU A 2 -3.40 -9.23 14.32
CA GLU A 2 -3.11 -9.19 12.88
C GLU A 2 -4.29 -8.51 12.15
N LYS A 3 -4.15 -7.22 11.81
CA LYS A 3 -5.16 -6.43 11.08
C LYS A 3 -5.16 -6.79 9.57
N SER A 4 -4.98 -8.07 9.24
CA SER A 4 -4.95 -8.53 7.85
C SER A 4 -6.35 -8.50 7.24
N CYS A 5 -6.44 -8.14 5.95
CA CYS A 5 -7.70 -8.10 5.23
C CYS A 5 -8.32 -9.50 5.17
N ARG A 6 -9.41 -9.72 5.95
CA ARG A 6 -10.16 -10.99 6.01
C ARG A 6 -10.72 -11.46 4.65
N LYS A 7 -10.78 -10.58 3.65
CA LYS A 7 -11.35 -10.89 2.33
C LYS A 7 -10.33 -11.54 1.40
N CYS A 8 -9.05 -11.23 1.53
CA CYS A 8 -8.02 -11.75 0.63
C CYS A 8 -7.63 -13.21 0.93
N SER A 9 -7.88 -13.70 2.15
CA SER A 9 -7.60 -15.09 2.56
C SER A 9 -8.69 -16.11 2.19
N ARG A 10 -9.85 -15.66 1.69
CA ARG A 10 -10.98 -16.53 1.32
C ARG A 10 -10.96 -17.01 -0.13
N SER A 11 -10.13 -16.41 -0.97
CA SER A 11 -9.97 -16.80 -2.37
C SER A 11 -8.89 -17.88 -2.43
N GLY A 12 -9.22 -19.07 -2.95
CA GLY A 12 -8.24 -20.07 -3.39
C GLY A 12 -7.47 -19.58 -4.63
N GLY A 13 -6.89 -18.39 -4.51
CA GLY A 13 -6.47 -17.50 -5.60
C GLY A 13 -5.03 -17.69 -6.01
N GLY A 14 -4.77 -17.46 -7.30
CA GLY A 14 -3.43 -17.57 -7.89
C GLY A 14 -2.43 -16.55 -7.33
N GLN A 15 -1.24 -16.49 -7.94
CA GLN A 15 -0.14 -15.63 -7.51
C GLN A 15 -0.55 -14.14 -7.30
N MET A 16 -1.39 -13.60 -8.19
CA MET A 16 -1.86 -12.20 -8.11
C MET A 16 -2.68 -11.90 -6.85
N ASP A 17 -3.48 -12.86 -6.36
CA ASP A 17 -4.27 -12.66 -5.14
C ASP A 17 -3.38 -12.63 -3.90
N ARG A 18 -2.32 -13.44 -3.90
CA ARG A 18 -1.29 -13.42 -2.84
C ARG A 18 -0.54 -12.10 -2.81
N GLU A 19 -0.17 -11.57 -3.98
CA GLU A 19 0.51 -10.28 -4.11
C GLU A 19 -0.37 -9.12 -3.58
N ARG A 20 -1.67 -9.15 -3.89
CA ARG A 20 -2.62 -8.14 -3.39
C ARG A 20 -2.83 -8.24 -1.88
N ALA A 21 -2.97 -9.45 -1.35
CA ALA A 21 -3.08 -9.68 0.09
C ALA A 21 -1.84 -9.20 0.85
N TRP A 22 -0.66 -9.48 0.27
CA TRP A 22 0.61 -9.00 0.79
C TRP A 22 0.68 -7.48 0.78
N PHE A 23 0.28 -6.83 -0.32
CA PHE A 23 0.28 -5.38 -0.41
C PHE A 23 -0.70 -4.73 0.60
N ALA A 24 -1.89 -5.31 0.77
CA ALA A 24 -2.83 -4.87 1.81
C ALA A 24 -2.21 -4.96 3.21
N SER A 25 -1.49 -6.05 3.49
CA SER A 25 -0.78 -6.25 4.77
C SER A 25 0.40 -5.28 4.93
N LEU A 26 1.05 -4.90 3.84
CA LEU A 26 2.12 -3.89 3.84
C LEU A 26 1.57 -2.50 4.22
N MET A 27 0.42 -2.10 3.68
CA MET A 27 -0.22 -0.83 4.05
C MET A 27 -0.54 -0.77 5.56
N TRP A 28 -1.09 -1.84 6.13
CA TRP A 28 -1.34 -1.90 7.58
C TRP A 28 -0.08 -1.81 8.45
N ARG A 29 1.06 -2.28 7.94
CA ARG A 29 2.35 -2.16 8.65
C ARG A 29 2.95 -0.76 8.51
N ALA A 30 2.77 -0.12 7.37
CA ALA A 30 3.28 1.24 7.12
C ALA A 30 2.55 2.31 7.95
N PHE A 31 1.29 2.06 8.33
CA PHE A 31 0.44 3.01 9.06
C PHE A 31 -0.12 2.35 10.34
N PRO A 32 0.72 2.08 11.35
CA PRO A 32 0.30 1.42 12.59
C PRO A 32 -0.76 2.21 13.38
N GLU A 33 -0.81 3.52 13.22
CA GLU A 33 -1.77 4.45 13.84
C GLU A 33 -3.21 4.23 13.34
N ALA A 34 -3.39 3.69 12.13
CA ALA A 34 -4.71 3.46 11.59
C ALA A 34 -5.46 2.39 12.40
N THR A 35 -6.68 2.71 12.82
CA THR A 35 -7.55 1.83 13.61
C THR A 35 -8.65 1.18 12.78
N SER A 36 -8.94 1.71 11.58
CA SER A 36 -10.00 1.22 10.69
C SER A 36 -9.58 1.23 9.21
N GLU A 37 -10.27 0.45 8.37
CA GLU A 37 -10.04 0.44 6.91
C GLU A 37 -10.27 1.83 6.29
N HIS A 38 -11.25 2.59 6.80
CA HIS A 38 -11.55 3.92 6.32
C HIS A 38 -10.42 4.90 6.62
N GLU A 39 -9.95 4.89 7.87
CA GLU A 39 -8.83 5.73 8.31
C GLU A 39 -7.54 5.40 7.57
N LEU A 40 -7.21 4.10 7.45
CA LEU A 40 -6.04 3.67 6.66
C LEU A 40 -6.11 4.15 5.22
N ALA A 41 -7.29 4.04 4.59
CA ALA A 41 -7.48 4.47 3.22
C ALA A 41 -7.29 5.97 3.03
N THR A 42 -7.70 6.78 4.02
CA THR A 42 -7.47 8.23 4.04
C THR A 42 -5.99 8.56 4.18
N LEU A 43 -5.31 7.99 5.19
CA LEU A 43 -3.87 8.25 5.43
C LEU A 43 -2.99 7.85 4.25
N VAL A 44 -3.22 6.67 3.70
CA VAL A 44 -2.49 6.18 2.52
C VAL A 44 -2.75 7.08 1.30
N ALA A 45 -4.00 7.51 1.09
CA ALA A 45 -4.33 8.38 -0.02
C ALA A 45 -3.66 9.76 0.10
N GLU A 46 -3.61 10.33 1.30
CA GLU A 46 -2.91 11.58 1.59
C GLU A 46 -1.42 11.47 1.27
N VAL A 47 -0.77 10.40 1.74
CA VAL A 47 0.66 10.21 1.50
C VAL A 47 0.98 9.91 0.04
N LEU A 48 0.15 9.15 -0.66
CA LEU A 48 0.41 8.77 -2.06
C LEU A 48 0.00 9.85 -3.07
N THR A 49 -0.88 10.77 -2.69
CA THR A 49 -1.26 11.89 -3.54
C THR A 49 -0.05 12.79 -3.83
N THR A 50 0.06 13.23 -5.07
CA THR A 50 1.05 14.22 -5.51
C THR A 50 0.33 15.26 -6.36
N ASP A 51 0.96 16.43 -6.58
CA ASP A 51 0.38 17.51 -7.40
C ASP A 51 -0.01 17.06 -8.82
N ARG A 52 0.64 16.01 -9.34
CA ARG A 52 0.39 15.47 -10.68
C ARG A 52 -0.64 14.34 -10.72
N VAL A 53 -0.78 13.57 -9.64
CA VAL A 53 -1.63 12.37 -9.61
C VAL A 53 -2.35 12.28 -8.26
N PRO A 54 -3.65 12.62 -8.20
CA PRO A 54 -4.43 12.45 -6.99
C PRO A 54 -4.76 10.98 -6.76
N VAL A 55 -4.61 10.52 -5.52
CA VAL A 55 -5.03 9.18 -5.10
C VAL A 55 -6.26 9.33 -4.21
N HIS A 56 -7.38 8.75 -4.62
CA HIS A 56 -8.61 8.82 -3.85
C HIS A 56 -8.68 7.68 -2.80
N PRO A 57 -9.19 7.92 -1.58
CA PRO A 57 -9.34 6.86 -0.55
C PRO A 57 -10.15 5.65 -1.01
N ARG A 58 -11.08 5.83 -1.96
CA ARG A 58 -11.79 4.72 -2.62
C ARG A 58 -10.84 3.76 -3.33
N THR A 59 -9.85 4.28 -4.06
CA THR A 59 -8.85 3.47 -4.76
C THR A 59 -8.06 2.62 -3.77
N VAL A 60 -7.67 3.23 -2.63
CA VAL A 60 -6.97 2.50 -1.56
C VAL A 60 -7.84 1.41 -0.95
N ARG A 61 -9.12 1.68 -0.70
CA ARG A 61 -10.05 0.63 -0.21
C ARG A 61 -10.16 -0.54 -1.18
N ASN A 62 -10.15 -0.28 -2.49
CA ASN A 62 -10.16 -1.35 -3.50
C ASN A 62 -8.87 -2.20 -3.40
N TRP A 63 -7.70 -1.59 -3.18
CA TRP A 63 -6.45 -2.31 -2.93
C TRP A 63 -6.52 -3.14 -1.64
N LEU A 64 -7.01 -2.54 -0.55
CA LEU A 64 -7.19 -3.22 0.74
C LEU A 64 -8.11 -4.43 0.61
N ARG A 65 -9.14 -4.34 -0.23
CA ARG A 65 -10.10 -5.42 -0.51
C ARG A 65 -9.64 -6.39 -1.60
N CYS A 66 -8.42 -6.23 -2.10
CA CYS A 66 -7.82 -7.02 -3.18
C CYS A 66 -8.56 -6.94 -4.53
N GLU A 67 -9.40 -5.93 -4.74
CA GLU A 67 -10.22 -5.76 -5.95
C GLU A 67 -9.37 -5.34 -7.18
N ASN A 68 -8.40 -4.47 -6.98
CA ASN A 68 -7.43 -4.04 -8.00
C ASN A 68 -5.99 -4.08 -7.43
N ALA A 69 -5.01 -4.14 -8.34
CA ALA A 69 -3.60 -4.03 -7.98
C ALA A 69 -3.17 -2.55 -8.07
N PRO A 70 -2.29 -2.08 -7.17
CA PRO A 70 -1.63 -0.79 -7.34
C PRO A 70 -0.66 -0.84 -8.53
N GLY A 71 -0.35 0.32 -9.09
CA GLY A 71 0.85 0.48 -9.93
C GLY A 71 2.11 0.28 -9.09
N PHE A 72 3.19 -0.20 -9.71
CA PHE A 72 4.45 -0.53 -9.04
C PHE A 72 5.05 0.64 -8.23
N HIS A 73 4.92 1.88 -8.72
CA HIS A 73 5.40 3.07 -8.04
C HIS A 73 4.72 3.30 -6.68
N TYR A 74 3.43 2.98 -6.54
CA TYR A 74 2.74 3.04 -5.25
C TYR A 74 3.23 1.94 -4.31
N THR A 75 3.50 0.73 -4.84
CA THR A 75 4.06 -0.37 -4.04
C THR A 75 5.39 0.01 -3.43
N LEU A 76 6.30 0.58 -4.23
CA LEU A 76 7.60 1.04 -3.77
C LEU A 76 7.49 2.11 -2.68
N ARG A 77 6.61 3.10 -2.87
CA ARG A 77 6.43 4.19 -1.90
C ARG A 77 5.94 3.68 -0.54
N ILE A 78 4.98 2.75 -0.53
CA ILE A 78 4.49 2.13 0.71
C ILE A 78 5.55 1.21 1.34
N LEU A 79 6.32 0.48 0.53
CA LEU A 79 7.43 -0.36 1.02
C LEU A 79 8.49 0.48 1.75
N ALA A 80 8.79 1.66 1.19
CA ALA A 80 9.75 2.58 1.75
C ALA A 80 9.24 3.20 3.07
N LEU A 81 7.96 3.56 3.15
CA LEU A 81 7.30 4.01 4.40
C LEU A 81 7.23 2.92 5.48
N ALA A 82 7.10 1.66 5.10
CA ALA A 82 7.09 0.53 6.02
C ALA A 82 8.46 0.24 6.68
N GLY A 83 9.46 1.11 6.50
CA GLY A 83 10.78 0.96 7.13
C GLY A 83 11.72 0.01 6.40
N ALA A 84 11.52 -0.21 5.09
CA ALA A 84 12.55 -0.84 4.27
C ALA A 84 13.67 0.19 3.99
N GLU A 85 14.50 0.48 5.00
CA GLU A 85 15.61 1.46 4.98
C GLU A 85 16.62 1.28 3.81
N ARG A 86 16.46 0.26 2.95
CA ARG A 86 17.30 -0.04 1.79
C ARG A 86 16.66 0.26 0.42
N VAL A 87 15.36 0.56 0.35
CA VAL A 87 14.65 0.76 -0.93
C VAL A 87 14.85 2.18 -1.47
N PHE A 88 15.01 3.16 -0.59
CA PHE A 88 15.23 4.56 -0.97
C PHE A 88 16.57 4.78 -1.70
N GLU A 89 17.60 3.98 -1.41
CA GLU A 89 18.90 4.06 -2.09
C GLU A 89 18.86 3.60 -3.56
N ILE A 90 17.83 2.84 -3.96
CA ILE A 90 17.68 2.30 -5.33
C ILE A 90 16.78 3.20 -6.20
N LEU A 91 15.98 4.07 -5.59
CA LEU A 91 14.89 4.80 -6.27
C LEU A 91 15.16 6.27 -6.54
N ASP A 92 16.26 6.82 -6.05
CA ASP A 92 16.60 8.23 -6.26
C ASP A 92 17.84 8.39 -7.16
N PRO A 93 17.67 8.43 -8.50
CA PRO A 93 18.75 8.80 -9.41
C PRO A 93 19.03 10.32 -9.44
N GLU A 94 18.29 11.16 -8.70
CA GLU A 94 18.37 12.62 -8.76
C GLU A 94 18.96 13.29 -7.51
N VAL A 95 19.48 12.55 -6.53
CA VAL A 95 20.48 13.10 -5.59
C VAL A 95 21.85 13.11 -6.27
N ARG A 96 21.99 13.91 -7.34
CA ARG A 96 23.29 14.32 -7.87
C ARG A 96 23.66 15.62 -7.17
N THR A 97 24.63 15.52 -6.27
CA THR A 97 25.42 16.66 -5.78
C THR A 97 26.39 17.15 -6.85
#